data_AF-A0A556QWL6-F1
#
_entry.id   AF-A0A556QWL6-F1
#
_cell.length_a   1.000
_cell.length_b   1.000
_cell.length_c   1.000
_cell.angle_alpha   90.00
_cell.angle_beta   90.00
_cell.angle_gamma   90.00
#
_symmetry.space_group_name_H-M   'P 1'
#
loop_
_entity.id
_entity.type
_entity.pdbx_description
1 polymer ?
#
loop_
_entity_poly.entity_id
_entity_poly.type
_entity_poly.pdbx_seq_one_letter_code
_entity_poly.pdbx_strand_id
1 'polypeptide(L)'
;MIAELLRKGDKVTLITRPRRWGKTLNISMLQHFFASDVNGITTAGLFDDLAIGKLDDGKYLKNHQGKYPVIMLSFKNVNADDFEGAYNAVYNLILKVYSSYTYLLNSDKINAIQLGQLHVILGKQANQQELEAALELLSQCLYQHHGQRVYILIDEYDTL
;
A
#
# COMPACT_ATOMS: atom_id res chain seq x y z
N MET A 1 18.84 3.54 0.54
CA MET A 1 17.44 3.94 0.76
C MET A 1 16.70 2.96 1.67
N ILE A 2 16.37 1.74 1.24
CA ILE A 2 15.59 0.77 2.06
C ILE A 2 16.23 0.56 3.45
N ALA A 3 17.52 0.21 3.51
CA ALA A 3 18.23 0.01 4.78
C ALA A 3 18.24 1.27 5.67
N GLU A 4 18.29 2.46 5.07
CA GLU A 4 18.26 3.73 5.81
C GLU A 4 16.86 3.99 6.39
N LEU A 5 15.81 3.75 5.61
CA LEU A 5 14.42 3.86 6.04
C LEU A 5 14.13 2.92 7.22
N LEU A 6 14.59 1.67 7.11
CA LEU A 6 14.45 0.68 8.18
C LEU A 6 15.25 1.01 9.44
N ARG A 7 16.44 1.63 9.29
CA ARG A 7 17.25 2.09 10.44
C ARG A 7 16.63 3.26 11.19
N LYS A 8 16.00 4.20 10.48
CA LYS A 8 15.30 5.33 11.12
C LYS A 8 14.09 4.86 11.90
N GLY A 9 13.31 3.93 11.33
CA GLY A 9 12.16 3.34 12.01
C GLY A 9 11.01 4.33 12.26
N ASP A 10 10.97 5.43 11.52
CA ASP A 10 9.92 6.44 11.64
C ASP A 10 8.56 5.86 11.26
N LYS A 11 7.51 6.21 12.02
CA LYS A 11 6.13 5.79 11.71
C LYS A 11 5.61 6.39 10.41
N VAL A 12 6.08 7.59 10.07
CA VAL A 12 5.74 8.32 8.85
C VAL A 12 7.03 8.89 8.29
N THR A 13 7.32 8.59 7.02
CA THR A 13 8.50 9.10 6.31
C THR A 13 8.06 9.88 5.09
N LEU A 14 8.41 11.18 5.02
CA LEU A 14 8.20 12.00 3.84
C LEU A 14 9.49 12.06 3.01
N ILE A 15 9.41 11.64 1.74
CA ILE A 15 10.55 11.71 0.81
C ILE A 15 10.36 12.90 -0.13
N THR A 16 10.90 14.06 0.24
CA THR A 16 10.89 15.25 -0.61
C THR A 16 12.01 15.17 -1.65
N ARG A 17 11.66 15.01 -2.94
CA ARG A 17 12.62 15.14 -4.06
C ARG A 17 12.00 15.87 -5.26
N PRO A 18 12.82 16.60 -6.06
CA PRO A 18 12.36 17.30 -7.25
C PRO A 18 11.70 16.35 -8.28
N ARG A 19 10.90 16.93 -9.18
CA ARG A 19 10.22 16.19 -10.25
C ARG A 19 11.24 15.46 -11.14
N ARG A 20 10.93 14.21 -11.54
CA ARG A 20 11.77 13.30 -12.36
C ARG A 20 12.99 12.67 -11.66
N TRP A 21 13.10 12.74 -10.34
CA TRP A 21 14.21 12.14 -9.58
C TRP A 21 13.94 10.70 -9.09
N GLY A 22 13.12 9.94 -9.84
CA GLY A 22 12.87 8.52 -9.55
C GLY A 22 12.03 8.24 -8.30
N LYS A 23 11.18 9.16 -7.85
CA LYS A 23 10.29 8.97 -6.69
C LYS A 23 9.40 7.73 -6.86
N THR A 24 8.68 7.65 -7.98
CA THR A 24 7.83 6.49 -8.33
C THR A 24 8.62 5.18 -8.38
N LEU A 25 9.83 5.20 -8.96
CA LEU A 25 10.69 4.01 -9.00
C LEU A 25 11.09 3.57 -7.58
N ASN A 26 11.43 4.52 -6.71
CA ASN A 26 11.78 4.24 -5.32
C ASN A 26 10.59 3.68 -4.52
N ILE A 27 9.40 4.25 -4.70
CA ILE A 27 8.20 3.75 -4.02
C ILE A 27 7.82 2.36 -4.54
N SER A 28 7.92 2.13 -5.85
CA SER A 28 7.76 0.80 -6.44
C SER A 28 8.80 -0.19 -5.89
N MET A 29 10.07 0.20 -5.75
CA MET A 29 11.09 -0.62 -5.12
C MET A 29 10.74 -0.99 -3.67
N LEU A 30 10.21 -0.04 -2.88
CA LEU A 30 9.73 -0.33 -1.53
C LEU A 30 8.55 -1.31 -1.53
N GLN A 31 7.61 -1.14 -2.45
CA GLN A 31 6.50 -2.07 -2.62
C GLN A 31 7.00 -3.49 -2.87
N HIS A 32 7.91 -3.67 -3.84
CA HIS A 32 8.48 -4.97 -4.17
C HIS A 32 9.37 -5.53 -3.06
N PHE A 33 10.01 -4.69 -2.26
CA PHE A 33 10.80 -5.16 -1.12
C PHE A 33 9.90 -5.69 -0.01
N PHE A 34 8.83 -4.98 0.35
CA PHE A 34 8.00 -5.35 1.50
C PHE A 34 6.93 -6.40 1.21
N ALA A 35 6.29 -6.35 0.04
CA ALA A 35 5.20 -7.26 -0.34
C ALA A 35 5.73 -8.62 -0.79
N SER A 36 5.05 -9.71 -0.45
CA SER A 36 5.38 -11.08 -0.88
C SER A 36 5.24 -11.27 -2.39
N ASP A 37 4.29 -10.56 -2.97
CA ASP A 37 3.98 -10.54 -4.38
C ASP A 37 3.48 -9.15 -4.78
N VAL A 38 3.66 -8.83 -6.06
CA VAL A 38 3.09 -7.65 -6.69
C VAL A 38 2.38 -8.10 -7.95
N ASN A 39 1.07 -7.88 -8.03
CA ASN A 39 0.22 -8.33 -9.13
C ASN A 39 0.32 -9.86 -9.40
N GLY A 40 0.42 -10.67 -8.35
CA GLY A 40 0.54 -12.13 -8.46
C GLY A 40 1.94 -12.63 -8.84
N ILE A 41 2.91 -11.73 -8.98
CA ILE A 41 4.31 -12.09 -9.24
C ILE A 41 5.07 -12.03 -7.91
N THR A 42 5.67 -13.15 -7.50
CA THR A 42 6.48 -13.21 -6.28
C THR A 42 7.67 -12.25 -6.31
N THR A 43 7.99 -11.66 -5.16
CA THR A 43 9.13 -10.77 -4.99
C THR A 43 10.36 -11.45 -4.39
N ALA A 44 10.26 -12.76 -4.10
CA ALA A 44 11.37 -13.54 -3.58
C ALA A 44 12.56 -13.52 -4.55
N GLY A 45 13.79 -13.40 -4.03
CA GLY A 45 15.01 -13.38 -4.83
C GLY A 45 15.34 -12.05 -5.52
N LEU A 46 14.41 -11.08 -5.61
CA LEU A 46 14.65 -9.82 -6.33
C LEU A 46 15.81 -8.97 -5.78
N PHE A 47 16.18 -9.16 -4.51
CA PHE A 47 17.14 -8.30 -3.80
C PHE A 47 18.42 -9.03 -3.37
N ASP A 48 18.53 -10.33 -3.63
CA ASP A 48 19.57 -11.20 -3.06
C ASP A 48 20.98 -10.77 -3.49
N ASP A 49 21.17 -10.48 -4.78
CA ASP A 49 22.46 -10.06 -5.33
C ASP A 49 22.75 -8.56 -5.19
N LEU A 50 21.77 -7.78 -4.73
CA LEU A 50 21.87 -6.33 -4.59
C LEU A 50 22.63 -5.94 -3.30
N ALA A 51 23.05 -4.67 -3.24
CA ALA A 51 23.77 -4.15 -2.08
C ALA A 51 23.03 -4.38 -0.75
N ILE A 52 21.69 -4.28 -0.75
CA ILE A 52 20.89 -4.56 0.47
C ILE A 52 20.92 -6.03 0.89
N GLY A 53 21.02 -6.97 -0.05
CA GLY A 53 21.19 -8.40 0.21
C GLY A 53 22.48 -8.73 0.95
N LYS A 54 23.51 -7.91 0.74
CA LYS A 54 24.86 -8.10 1.30
C LYS A 54 25.11 -7.27 2.56
N LEU A 55 24.24 -6.29 2.86
CA LEU A 55 24.39 -5.40 4.00
C LEU A 55 24.03 -6.10 5.32
N ASP A 56 24.87 -5.87 6.34
CA ASP A 56 24.67 -6.35 7.71
C ASP A 56 24.32 -7.86 7.75
N ASP A 57 25.06 -8.67 7.00
CA ASP A 57 24.90 -10.13 6.87
C ASP A 57 23.49 -10.57 6.41
N GLY A 58 22.92 -9.82 5.46
CA GLY A 58 21.62 -10.13 4.85
C GLY A 58 20.41 -9.95 5.78
N LYS A 59 20.59 -9.33 6.96
CA LYS A 59 19.52 -9.19 7.96
C LYS A 59 18.26 -8.51 7.42
N TYR A 60 18.40 -7.55 6.49
CA TYR A 60 17.26 -6.81 5.97
C TYR A 60 16.33 -7.72 5.16
N LEU A 61 16.89 -8.58 4.31
CA LEU A 61 16.10 -9.52 3.52
C LEU A 61 15.45 -10.54 4.44
N LYS A 62 16.26 -11.15 5.31
CA LYS A 62 15.80 -12.16 6.28
C LYS A 62 14.66 -11.66 7.14
N ASN A 63 14.66 -10.39 7.55
CA ASN A 63 13.67 -9.86 8.48
C ASN A 63 12.51 -9.14 7.81
N HIS A 64 12.67 -8.59 6.61
CA HIS A 64 11.70 -7.67 6.04
C HIS A 64 11.24 -7.98 4.61
N GLN A 65 12.02 -8.71 3.80
CA GLN A 65 11.64 -8.93 2.40
C GLN A 65 10.41 -9.82 2.31
N GLY A 66 9.39 -9.34 1.59
CA GLY A 66 8.17 -10.10 1.33
C GLY A 66 7.34 -10.45 2.57
N LYS A 67 7.50 -9.72 3.68
CA LYS A 67 6.88 -10.05 4.97
C LYS A 67 5.72 -9.17 5.37
N TYR A 68 5.37 -8.16 4.57
CA TYR A 68 4.37 -7.17 4.97
C TYR A 68 3.26 -7.03 3.94
N PRO A 69 2.01 -6.85 4.37
CA PRO A 69 0.98 -6.28 3.52
C PRO A 69 1.39 -4.86 3.14
N VAL A 70 1.23 -4.51 1.87
CA VAL A 70 1.55 -3.18 1.36
C VAL A 70 0.35 -2.63 0.61
N ILE A 71 -0.21 -1.51 1.07
CA ILE A 71 -1.20 -0.71 0.35
C ILE A 71 -0.44 0.33 -0.48
N MET A 72 -0.63 0.31 -1.81
CA MET A 72 -0.04 1.29 -2.72
C MET A 72 -1.12 2.23 -3.27
N LEU A 73 -0.97 3.52 -2.99
CA LEU A 73 -1.80 4.60 -3.52
C LEU A 73 -0.97 5.43 -4.48
N SER A 74 -1.45 5.59 -5.70
CA SER A 74 -0.84 6.48 -6.69
C SER A 74 -1.91 7.45 -7.16
N PHE A 75 -1.70 8.74 -6.87
CA PHE A 75 -2.58 9.83 -7.31
C PHE A 75 -2.30 10.25 -8.76
N LYS A 76 -1.48 9.48 -9.47
CA LYS A 76 -1.22 9.67 -10.89
C LYS A 76 -2.51 9.65 -11.69
N ASN A 77 -2.74 10.71 -12.46
CA ASN A 77 -3.96 10.94 -13.26
C ASN A 77 -5.22 11.23 -12.45
N VAL A 78 -5.10 11.56 -11.16
CA VAL A 78 -6.18 12.20 -10.42
C VAL A 78 -6.13 13.68 -10.77
N ASN A 79 -6.74 14.04 -11.90
CA ASN A 79 -6.95 15.43 -12.32
C ASN A 79 -8.45 15.70 -12.32
N ALA A 80 -8.89 16.77 -11.68
CA ALA A 80 -10.27 17.18 -11.69
C ALA A 80 -10.38 18.70 -11.72
N ASP A 81 -11.37 19.20 -12.46
CA ASP A 81 -11.62 20.63 -12.61
C ASP A 81 -12.48 21.19 -11.46
N ASP A 82 -13.12 20.30 -10.69
CA ASP A 82 -13.95 20.62 -9.53
C ASP A 82 -13.83 19.58 -8.41
N PHE A 83 -14.45 19.90 -7.26
CA PHE A 83 -14.42 19.05 -6.08
C PHE A 83 -15.11 17.70 -6.31
N GLU A 84 -16.21 17.67 -7.06
CA GLU A 84 -16.95 16.44 -7.33
C GLU A 84 -16.13 15.45 -8.16
N GLY A 85 -15.45 15.95 -9.19
CA GLY A 85 -14.50 15.18 -9.99
C GLY A 85 -13.34 14.66 -9.15
N ALA A 86 -12.78 15.49 -8.26
CA ALA A 86 -11.68 15.09 -7.38
C ALA A 86 -12.11 13.97 -6.43
N TYR A 87 -13.29 14.14 -5.80
CA TYR A 87 -13.89 13.15 -4.92
C TYR A 87 -14.13 11.82 -5.66
N ASN A 88 -14.71 11.86 -6.85
CA ASN A 88 -14.96 10.67 -7.67
C ASN A 88 -13.66 9.97 -8.08
N ALA A 89 -12.61 10.72 -8.37
CA ALA A 89 -11.31 10.16 -8.73
C ALA A 89 -10.63 9.49 -7.51
N VAL A 90 -10.71 10.09 -6.32
CA VAL A 90 -10.27 9.46 -5.06
C VAL A 90 -11.08 8.20 -4.76
N TYR A 91 -12.41 8.23 -4.96
CA TYR A 91 -13.25 7.05 -4.80
C TYR A 91 -12.76 5.91 -5.69
N ASN A 92 -12.55 6.18 -6.98
CA ASN A 92 -12.08 5.16 -7.92
C ASN A 92 -10.68 4.64 -7.56
N LEU A 93 -9.79 5.49 -7.02
CA LEU A 93 -8.49 5.08 -6.50
C LEU A 93 -8.65 4.10 -5.32
N ILE A 94 -9.50 4.41 -4.35
CA ILE A 94 -9.79 3.53 -3.21
C ILE A 94 -10.39 2.20 -3.69
N LEU A 95 -11.36 2.25 -4.60
CA LEU A 95 -12.00 1.05 -5.17
C LEU A 95 -10.97 0.14 -5.87
N LYS A 96 -10.04 0.73 -6.63
CA LYS A 96 -8.96 -0.01 -7.28
C LYS A 96 -8.05 -0.70 -6.26
N VAL A 97 -7.70 -0.01 -5.17
CA VAL A 97 -6.89 -0.57 -4.08
C VAL A 97 -7.64 -1.73 -3.43
N TYR A 98 -8.90 -1.55 -3.06
CA TYR A 98 -9.74 -2.60 -2.47
C TYR A 98 -9.84 -3.84 -3.36
N SER A 99 -9.95 -3.64 -4.67
CA SER A 99 -10.03 -4.73 -5.65
C SER A 99 -8.78 -5.62 -5.66
N SER A 100 -7.62 -5.12 -5.21
CA SER A 100 -6.40 -5.92 -5.08
C SER A 100 -6.40 -6.85 -3.85
N TYR A 101 -7.37 -6.73 -2.93
CA TYR A 101 -7.43 -7.51 -1.70
C TYR A 101 -8.75 -8.27 -1.54
N THR A 102 -9.39 -8.66 -2.63
CA THR A 102 -10.67 -9.41 -2.62
C THR A 102 -10.58 -10.75 -1.88
N TYR A 103 -9.38 -11.31 -1.71
CA TYR A 103 -9.18 -12.50 -0.88
C TYR A 103 -9.61 -12.30 0.59
N LEU A 104 -9.63 -11.06 1.09
CA LEU A 104 -10.10 -10.74 2.43
C LEU A 104 -11.58 -11.08 2.62
N LEU A 105 -12.38 -11.13 1.55
CA LEU A 105 -13.79 -11.51 1.62
C LEU A 105 -13.99 -12.98 2.05
N ASN A 106 -12.96 -13.81 1.88
CA ASN A 106 -12.97 -15.22 2.25
C ASN A 106 -12.11 -15.50 3.50
N SER A 107 -11.65 -14.46 4.19
CA SER A 107 -10.79 -14.60 5.36
C SER A 107 -11.60 -14.96 6.61
N ASP A 108 -11.24 -16.05 7.27
CA ASP A 108 -11.78 -16.48 8.56
C ASP A 108 -11.48 -15.51 9.71
N LYS A 109 -10.47 -14.64 9.55
CA LYS A 109 -10.09 -13.62 10.53
C LYS A 109 -10.86 -12.30 10.43
N ILE A 110 -11.72 -12.12 9.42
CA ILE A 110 -12.49 -10.89 9.22
C ILE A 110 -13.92 -11.12 9.68
N ASN A 111 -14.43 -10.22 10.53
CA ASN A 111 -15.77 -10.39 11.09
C ASN A 111 -16.87 -9.92 10.12
N ALA A 112 -18.12 -10.29 10.40
CA ALA A 112 -19.27 -9.99 9.54
C ALA A 112 -19.51 -8.48 9.31
N ILE A 113 -19.19 -7.63 10.30
CA ILE A 113 -19.35 -6.17 10.19
C ILE A 113 -18.34 -5.63 9.17
N GLN A 114 -17.07 -5.99 9.32
CA GLN A 114 -16.00 -5.61 8.40
C GLN A 114 -16.26 -6.15 6.99
N LEU A 115 -16.72 -7.40 6.86
CA LEU A 115 -17.13 -7.97 5.56
C LEU A 115 -18.24 -7.14 4.90
N GLY A 116 -19.23 -6.69 5.68
CA GLY A 116 -20.27 -5.78 5.19
C GLY A 116 -19.69 -4.47 4.64
N GLN A 117 -18.77 -3.85 5.40
CA GLN A 117 -18.12 -2.60 4.99
C GLN A 117 -17.23 -2.77 3.75
N LEU A 118 -16.49 -3.88 3.65
CA LEU A 118 -15.71 -4.22 2.45
C LEU A 118 -16.62 -4.34 1.21
N HIS A 119 -17.78 -5.00 1.34
CA HIS A 119 -18.75 -5.12 0.25
C HIS A 119 -19.35 -3.77 -0.15
N VAL A 120 -19.63 -2.87 0.80
CA VAL A 120 -20.15 -1.52 0.50
C VAL A 120 -19.16 -0.73 -0.37
N ILE A 121 -17.86 -0.76 -0.04
CA ILE A 121 -16.84 -0.06 -0.82
C ILE A 121 -16.66 -0.73 -2.19
N LEU A 122 -16.52 -2.07 -2.24
CA LEU A 122 -16.36 -2.82 -3.49
C LEU A 122 -17.58 -2.71 -4.41
N GLY A 123 -18.78 -2.58 -3.84
CA GLY A 123 -20.03 -2.40 -4.57
C GLY A 123 -20.26 -0.96 -5.06
N LYS A 124 -19.32 -0.04 -4.82
CA LYS A 124 -19.45 1.39 -5.12
C LYS A 124 -20.69 2.03 -4.47
N GLN A 125 -20.99 1.61 -3.23
CA GLN A 125 -22.14 2.07 -2.44
C GLN A 125 -21.74 2.91 -1.22
N ALA A 126 -20.44 3.05 -0.96
CA ALA A 126 -19.94 3.83 0.16
C ALA A 126 -20.34 5.31 0.04
N ASN A 127 -20.82 5.88 1.14
CA ASN A 127 -20.97 7.32 1.32
C ASN A 127 -19.61 7.98 1.67
N GLN A 128 -19.60 9.30 1.83
CA GLN A 128 -18.39 10.06 2.15
C GLN A 128 -17.71 9.60 3.45
N GLN A 129 -18.48 9.39 4.52
CA GLN A 129 -17.93 8.96 5.81
C GLN A 129 -17.28 7.57 5.72
N GLU A 130 -17.91 6.66 4.98
CA GLU A 130 -17.37 5.31 4.75
C GLU A 130 -16.10 5.36 3.89
N LEU A 131 -16.04 6.27 2.91
CA LEU A 131 -14.86 6.46 2.07
C LEU A 131 -13.68 7.07 2.87
N GLU A 132 -13.95 8.03 3.76
CA GLU A 132 -12.95 8.62 4.66
C GLU A 132 -12.32 7.57 5.59
N ALA A 133 -13.12 6.60 6.05
CA ALA A 133 -12.65 5.49 6.89
C ALA A 133 -12.04 4.31 6.09
N ALA A 134 -12.08 4.33 4.76
CA ALA A 134 -11.76 3.17 3.94
C ALA A 134 -10.31 2.68 4.10
N LEU A 135 -9.33 3.58 4.18
CA LEU A 135 -7.93 3.15 4.34
C LEU A 135 -7.66 2.54 5.71
N GLU A 136 -8.31 3.07 6.75
CA GLU A 136 -8.22 2.50 8.10
C GLU A 136 -8.81 1.10 8.12
N LEU A 137 -10.03 0.93 7.60
CA LEU A 137 -10.70 -0.37 7.52
C LEU A 137 -9.82 -1.41 6.81
N LEU A 138 -9.31 -1.08 5.62
CA LEU A 138 -8.48 -2.00 4.84
C LEU A 138 -7.19 -2.36 5.59
N SER A 139 -6.53 -1.37 6.20
CA SER A 139 -5.32 -1.57 7.00
C SER A 139 -5.58 -2.52 8.19
N GLN A 140 -6.69 -2.34 8.90
CA GLN A 140 -7.10 -3.22 10.00
C GLN A 140 -7.35 -4.65 9.51
N CYS A 141 -8.09 -4.81 8.41
CA CYS A 141 -8.38 -6.13 7.84
C CYS A 141 -7.10 -6.85 7.39
N LEU A 142 -6.18 -6.15 6.73
CA LEU A 142 -4.88 -6.72 6.33
C LEU A 142 -4.04 -7.11 7.54
N TYR A 143 -4.00 -6.27 8.59
CA TYR A 143 -3.31 -6.60 9.83
C TYR A 143 -3.89 -7.85 10.50
N GLN A 144 -5.22 -7.96 10.59
CA GLN A 144 -5.90 -9.12 11.14
C GLN A 144 -5.60 -10.39 10.33
N HIS A 145 -5.70 -10.31 9.00
CA HIS A 145 -5.46 -11.45 8.11
C HIS A 145 -4.02 -11.96 8.20
N HIS A 146 -3.04 -11.06 8.05
CA HIS A 146 -1.62 -11.42 7.94
C HIS A 146 -0.87 -11.46 9.27
N GLY A 147 -1.38 -10.84 10.33
CA GLY A 147 -0.68 -10.69 11.60
C GLY A 147 0.56 -9.79 11.52
N GLN A 148 0.66 -8.96 10.48
CA GLN A 148 1.81 -8.10 10.19
C GLN A 148 1.35 -6.66 9.98
N ARG A 149 2.17 -5.70 10.43
CA ARG A 149 1.88 -4.27 10.21
C ARG A 149 1.84 -3.95 8.72
N VAL A 150 0.93 -3.08 8.33
CA VAL A 150 0.70 -2.69 6.93
C VAL A 150 1.57 -1.49 6.59
N TYR A 151 2.30 -1.56 5.49
CA TYR A 151 2.92 -0.38 4.89
C TYR A 151 1.92 0.30 3.96
N ILE A 152 1.70 1.60 4.15
CA ILE A 152 0.93 2.43 3.23
C ILE A 152 1.90 3.32 2.48
N LEU A 153 1.99 3.11 1.17
CA LEU A 153 2.86 3.86 0.27
C LEU A 153 2.00 4.80 -0.57
N ILE A 154 2.33 6.08 -0.55
CA ILE A 154 1.58 7.12 -1.26
C ILE A 154 2.53 7.83 -2.23
N ASP A 155 2.19 7.81 -3.52
CA ASP A 155 2.91 8.51 -4.59
C ASP A 155 2.04 9.59 -5.23
N GLU A 156 2.70 10.66 -5.67
CA GLU A 156 2.10 11.82 -6.36
C GLU A 156 0.94 12.51 -5.61
N TYR A 157 0.94 12.48 -4.27
CA TYR A 157 -0.13 13.12 -3.47
C TYR A 157 -0.24 14.65 -3.68
N ASP A 158 0.80 15.27 -4.24
CA ASP A 158 0.90 16.70 -4.51
C ASP A 158 0.32 17.13 -5.88
N THR A 159 -0.35 16.21 -6.61
CA THR A 159 -0.92 16.49 -7.95
C THR A 159 -2.41 16.81 -7.97
N LEU A 160 -3.06 16.78 -6.80
CA LEU A 160 -4.47 17.14 -6.61
C LEU A 160 -4.69 18.66 -6.62
#